data_AF-A0A484ZF16-F1
#
_entry.id   AF-A0A484ZF16-F1
#
_cell.length_a   1.000
_cell.length_b   1.000
_cell.length_c   1.000
_cell.angle_alpha   90.00
_cell.angle_beta   90.00
_cell.angle_gamma   90.00
#
_symmetry.space_group_name_H-M   'P 1'
#
loop_
_entity.id
_entity.type
_entity.pdbx_description
1 polymer ?
#
loop_
_entity_poly.entity_id
_entity_poly.type
_entity_poly.pdbx_seq_one_letter_code
_entity_poly.pdbx_strand_id
1 'polypeptide(L)'
;MDEDRKRYVAKFYRPERWSNEQIQEEHDFSWALSDTDIPAVAPLRINHRTLHEYQGFVFAVFPSVGGRQYEIDSLDQLEWVGRFLGRIHHVGKQHAFVARPTIGLDEYLYQPRHILAESALVPAKVKASLLSSLDVLIKAVEQYWHTDWTPSRLHGDCHPEIFCGVTAQYS
;
A
#
# COMPACT_ATOMS: atom_id res chain seq x y z
N MET A 1 19.87 -3.30 21.84
CA MET A 1 19.57 -4.63 21.28
C MET A 1 18.72 -5.33 22.32
N ASP A 2 17.61 -5.93 21.93
CA ASP A 2 16.85 -6.83 22.80
C ASP A 2 17.73 -8.00 23.27
N GLU A 3 17.44 -8.59 24.43
CA GLU A 3 18.16 -9.73 25.02
C GLU A 3 18.20 -10.94 24.06
N ASP A 4 17.30 -10.97 23.07
CA ASP A 4 17.18 -11.99 22.00
C ASP A 4 17.86 -11.63 20.65
N ARG A 5 18.59 -10.51 20.52
CA ARG A 5 19.18 -10.02 19.24
C ARG A 5 18.19 -9.80 18.07
N LYS A 6 16.89 -9.66 18.33
CA LYS A 6 15.88 -9.34 17.30
C LYS A 6 16.02 -7.89 16.83
N ARG A 7 15.87 -7.66 15.53
CA ARG A 7 15.89 -6.34 14.89
C ARG A 7 14.47 -5.87 14.61
N TYR A 8 14.25 -4.57 14.76
CA TYR A 8 12.95 -3.94 14.55
C TYR A 8 13.11 -2.65 13.74
N VAL A 9 12.03 -2.25 13.07
CA VAL A 9 11.96 -1.00 12.32
C VAL A 9 10.78 -0.19 12.85
N ALA A 10 11.02 1.07 13.20
CA ALA A 10 9.95 2.01 13.50
C ALA A 10 9.54 2.75 12.21
N LYS A 11 8.26 2.66 11.84
CA LYS A 11 7.66 3.40 10.73
C LYS A 11 6.91 4.60 11.29
N PHE A 12 7.43 5.80 11.05
CA PHE A 12 6.75 7.06 11.37
C PHE A 12 5.85 7.46 10.20
N TYR A 13 4.56 7.67 10.48
CA TYR A 13 3.59 8.10 9.49
C TYR A 13 3.66 9.62 9.34
N ARG A 14 3.70 10.09 8.08
CA ARG A 14 3.68 11.52 7.78
C ARG A 14 2.36 12.11 8.28
N PRO A 15 2.39 13.17 9.12
CA PRO A 15 1.17 13.88 9.52
C PRO A 15 0.35 14.33 8.30
N GLU A 16 -0.97 14.41 8.48
CA GLU A 16 -1.95 14.86 7.46
C GLU A 16 -2.08 13.96 6.22
N ARG A 17 -1.33 12.85 6.12
CA ARG A 17 -1.47 11.90 5.01
C ARG A 17 -2.56 10.86 5.26
N TRP A 18 -2.60 10.30 6.46
CA TRP A 18 -3.56 9.28 6.87
C TRP A 18 -4.04 9.55 8.29
N SER A 19 -5.34 9.33 8.54
CA SER A 19 -5.89 9.34 9.89
C SER A 19 -5.48 8.09 10.67
N ASN A 20 -5.68 8.11 11.99
CA ASN A 20 -5.40 6.95 12.83
C ASN A 20 -6.26 5.74 12.43
N GLU A 21 -7.52 5.96 12.04
CA GLU A 21 -8.44 4.92 11.59
C GLU A 21 -7.94 4.28 10.29
N GLN A 22 -7.45 5.09 9.35
CA GLN A 22 -6.89 4.59 8.08
C GLN A 22 -5.61 3.79 8.30
N ILE A 23 -4.77 4.18 9.24
CA ILE A 23 -3.57 3.40 9.57
C ILE A 23 -3.95 2.11 10.30
N GLN A 24 -4.90 2.17 11.23
CA GLN A 24 -5.37 0.99 11.96
C GLN A 24 -5.97 -0.06 11.01
N GLU A 25 -6.73 0.36 9.99
CA GLU A 25 -7.25 -0.55 8.96
C GLU A 25 -6.13 -1.30 8.20
N GLU A 26 -5.01 -0.63 7.87
CA GLU A 26 -3.83 -1.28 7.26
C GLU A 26 -3.19 -2.30 8.23
N HIS A 27 -3.10 -1.95 9.50
CA HIS A 27 -2.56 -2.84 10.53
C HIS A 27 -3.42 -4.09 10.70
N ASP A 28 -4.75 -3.92 10.79
CA ASP A 28 -5.70 -5.01 10.94
C ASP A 28 -5.69 -5.92 9.71
N PHE A 29 -5.55 -5.34 8.51
CA PHE A 29 -5.41 -6.13 7.29
C PHE A 29 -4.10 -6.91 7.27
N SER A 30 -2.98 -6.30 7.66
CA SER A 30 -1.68 -6.97 7.73
C SER A 30 -1.67 -8.11 8.75
N TRP A 31 -2.35 -7.94 9.89
CA TRP A 31 -2.58 -9.03 10.85
C TRP A 31 -3.46 -10.14 10.25
N ALA A 32 -4.57 -9.82 9.59
CA ALA A 32 -5.42 -10.82 8.95
C ALA A 32 -4.68 -11.64 7.87
N LEU A 33 -3.75 -11.01 7.14
CA LEU A 33 -2.88 -11.72 6.19
C LEU A 33 -1.88 -12.62 6.93
N SER A 34 -1.19 -12.12 7.95
CA SER A 34 -0.23 -12.91 8.73
C SER A 34 -0.90 -14.10 9.43
N ASP A 35 -2.11 -13.94 9.94
CA ASP A 35 -2.89 -14.98 10.64
C ASP A 35 -3.37 -16.10 9.69
N THR A 36 -3.26 -15.89 8.37
CA THR A 36 -3.62 -16.88 7.33
C THR A 36 -2.40 -17.41 6.59
N ASP A 37 -1.22 -17.38 7.22
CA ASP A 37 0.07 -17.87 6.69
C ASP A 37 0.48 -17.20 5.36
N ILE A 38 0.04 -15.96 5.13
CA ILE A 38 0.55 -15.12 4.05
C ILE A 38 1.75 -14.34 4.62
N PRO A 39 2.91 -14.28 3.92
CA PRO A 39 4.14 -13.68 4.42
C PRO A 39 4.08 -12.14 4.41
N ALA A 40 3.06 -11.56 5.06
CA ALA A 40 2.92 -10.14 5.34
C ALA A 40 3.52 -9.83 6.70
N VAL A 41 4.17 -8.67 6.83
CA VAL A 41 4.81 -8.25 8.08
C VAL A 41 3.83 -7.36 8.84
N ALA A 42 3.15 -7.93 9.82
CA ALA A 42 2.26 -7.16 10.69
C ALA A 42 3.05 -6.34 11.74
N PRO A 43 2.55 -5.15 12.12
CA PRO A 43 3.16 -4.36 13.20
C PRO A 43 2.94 -5.03 14.56
N LEU A 44 3.92 -4.91 15.45
CA LEU A 44 3.85 -5.42 16.82
C LEU A 44 2.66 -4.82 17.59
N ARG A 45 2.02 -5.66 18.41
CA ARG A 45 1.03 -5.22 19.41
C ARG A 45 1.75 -4.93 20.73
N ILE A 46 2.02 -3.66 21.03
CA ILE A 46 2.62 -3.21 22.28
C ILE A 46 1.49 -2.61 23.13
N ASN A 47 1.29 -3.11 24.35
CA ASN A 47 0.17 -2.72 25.20
C ASN A 47 -1.20 -2.85 24.49
N HIS A 48 -1.39 -3.96 23.77
CA HIS A 48 -2.61 -4.25 22.99
C HIS A 48 -2.92 -3.28 21.84
N ARG A 49 -1.96 -2.44 21.43
CA ARG A 49 -2.11 -1.50 20.31
C ARG A 49 -0.94 -1.62 19.34
N THR A 50 -1.17 -1.31 18.08
CA THR A 50 -0.14 -1.27 17.03
C THR A 50 0.25 0.17 16.67
N LEU A 51 -0.64 1.12 16.94
CA LEU A 51 -0.45 2.55 16.75
C LEU A 51 0.02 3.21 18.06
N HIS A 52 1.08 4.00 17.95
CA HIS A 52 1.66 4.78 19.04
C HIS A 52 1.91 6.21 18.58
N GLU A 53 2.04 7.13 19.54
CA GLU A 53 2.33 8.53 19.25
C GLU A 53 3.55 8.99 20.04
N TYR A 54 4.39 9.79 19.41
CA TYR A 54 5.51 10.46 20.05
C TYR A 54 5.68 11.86 19.45
N GLN A 55 5.58 12.90 20.28
CA GLN A 55 5.75 14.30 19.89
C GLN A 55 4.88 14.72 18.68
N GLY A 56 3.63 14.28 18.63
CA GLY A 56 2.71 14.57 17.52
C GLY A 56 2.92 13.74 16.26
N PHE A 57 3.86 12.78 16.27
CA PHE A 57 4.05 11.82 15.19
C PHE A 57 3.46 10.46 15.57
N VAL A 58 2.62 9.95 14.69
CA VAL A 58 2.08 8.59 14.78
C VAL A 58 3.11 7.61 14.23
N PHE A 59 3.34 6.49 14.92
CA PHE A 59 4.29 5.46 14.49
C PHE A 59 3.82 4.05 14.87
N ALA A 60 4.43 3.07 14.21
CA ALA A 60 4.29 1.65 14.51
C ALA A 60 5.65 0.94 14.43
N VAL A 61 5.78 -0.18 15.13
CA VAL A 61 7.01 -0.98 15.17
C VAL A 61 6.79 -2.30 14.46
N PHE A 62 7.65 -2.64 13.50
CA PHE A 62 7.57 -3.86 12.71
C PHE A 62 8.77 -4.77 13.01
N PRO A 63 8.59 -6.10 13.00
CA PRO A 63 9.71 -7.03 12.92
C PRO A 63 10.57 -6.71 11.69
N SER A 64 11.89 -6.64 11.87
CA SER A 64 12.80 -6.50 10.73
C SER A 64 12.98 -7.86 10.07
N VAL A 65 12.27 -8.07 8.97
CA VAL A 65 12.50 -9.19 8.06
C VAL A 65 13.64 -8.86 7.11
N GLY A 66 14.62 -9.77 7.04
CA GLY A 66 15.57 -9.80 5.94
C GLY A 66 15.02 -10.65 4.81
N GLY A 67 15.59 -10.50 3.63
CA GLY A 67 15.29 -11.34 2.48
C GLY A 67 16.20 -10.96 1.32
N ARG A 68 16.24 -11.80 0.29
CA ARG A 68 16.87 -11.42 -0.97
C ARG A 68 15.88 -10.63 -1.80
N GLN A 69 16.41 -9.82 -2.70
CA GLN A 69 15.55 -9.15 -3.67
C GLN A 69 14.86 -10.21 -4.55
N TYR A 70 13.59 -9.97 -4.87
CA TYR A 70 12.84 -10.78 -5.82
C TYR A 70 13.47 -10.73 -7.22
N GLU A 71 13.60 -11.88 -7.86
CA GLU A 71 14.14 -12.03 -9.23
C GLU A 71 12.98 -12.15 -10.23
N ILE A 72 12.74 -11.08 -11.00
CA ILE A 72 11.56 -10.95 -11.88
C ILE A 72 11.60 -11.94 -13.06
N ASP A 73 12.78 -12.37 -13.47
CA ASP A 73 13.02 -13.29 -14.57
C ASP A 73 12.85 -14.77 -14.20
N SER A 74 12.65 -15.08 -12.91
CA SER A 74 12.34 -16.43 -12.45
C SER A 74 10.85 -16.73 -12.56
N LEU A 75 10.47 -17.60 -13.51
CA LEU A 75 9.10 -18.07 -13.66
C LEU A 75 8.55 -18.73 -12.39
N ASP A 76 9.40 -19.46 -11.65
CA ASP A 76 9.02 -20.07 -10.38
C ASP A 76 8.65 -19.00 -9.35
N GLN A 77 9.47 -17.94 -9.21
CA GLN A 77 9.16 -16.85 -8.29
C GLN A 77 7.91 -16.06 -8.71
N LEU A 78 7.69 -15.86 -10.02
CA LEU A 78 6.47 -15.27 -10.56
C LEU A 78 5.22 -16.09 -10.18
N GLU A 79 5.29 -17.41 -10.26
CA GLU A 79 4.18 -18.29 -9.85
C GLU A 79 3.89 -18.15 -8.35
N TRP A 80 4.93 -18.10 -7.51
CA TRP A 80 4.79 -17.87 -6.07
C TRP A 80 4.11 -16.52 -5.78
N VAL A 81 4.53 -15.45 -6.45
CA VAL A 81 3.90 -14.12 -6.32
C VAL A 81 2.44 -14.18 -6.74
N GLY A 82 2.11 -14.79 -7.87
CA GLY A 82 0.74 -14.97 -8.33
C GLY A 82 -0.14 -15.70 -7.31
N ARG A 83 0.39 -16.77 -6.70
CA ARG A 83 -0.30 -17.53 -5.66
C ARG A 83 -0.51 -16.73 -4.38
N PHE A 84 0.50 -15.97 -3.93
CA PHE A 84 0.33 -15.09 -2.76
C PHE A 84 -0.65 -13.96 -3.04
N LEU A 85 -0.63 -13.35 -4.23
CA LEU A 85 -1.61 -12.33 -4.61
C LEU A 85 -3.03 -12.88 -4.61
N GLY A 86 -3.24 -14.10 -5.14
CA GLY A 86 -4.53 -14.78 -5.05
C GLY A 86 -5.02 -14.94 -3.61
N ARG A 87 -4.12 -15.36 -2.70
CA ARG A 87 -4.43 -15.50 -1.27
C ARG A 87 -4.70 -14.16 -0.59
N ILE A 88 -3.91 -13.12 -0.88
CA ILE A 88 -4.12 -11.76 -0.37
C ILE A 88 -5.50 -11.26 -0.79
N HIS A 89 -5.87 -11.42 -2.06
CA HIS A 89 -7.19 -11.02 -2.55
C HIS A 89 -8.32 -11.84 -1.93
N HIS A 90 -8.10 -13.11 -1.61
CA HIS A 90 -9.09 -13.93 -0.92
C HIS A 90 -9.41 -13.37 0.47
N VAL A 91 -8.39 -13.04 1.28
CA VAL A 91 -8.57 -12.38 2.59
C VAL A 91 -9.12 -10.96 2.42
N GLY A 92 -8.63 -10.23 1.41
CA GLY A 92 -9.03 -8.86 1.12
C GLY A 92 -10.50 -8.70 0.75
N LYS A 93 -11.15 -9.74 0.22
CA LYS A 93 -12.58 -9.77 -0.11
C LYS A 93 -13.50 -10.04 1.09
N GLN A 94 -12.97 -10.49 2.22
CA GLN A 94 -13.80 -10.84 3.39
C GLN A 94 -14.45 -9.62 4.05
N HIS A 95 -13.75 -8.48 4.02
CA HIS A 95 -14.20 -7.20 4.58
C HIS A 95 -13.68 -6.07 3.69
N ALA A 96 -14.47 -5.01 3.51
CA ALA A 96 -14.01 -3.79 2.85
C ALA A 96 -13.28 -2.88 3.86
N PHE A 97 -12.44 -1.98 3.35
CA PHE A 97 -12.05 -0.81 4.13
C PHE A 97 -13.24 0.15 4.25
N VAL A 98 -13.31 0.85 5.39
CA VAL A 98 -14.32 1.87 5.71
C VAL A 98 -13.67 3.26 5.69
N ALA A 99 -12.47 3.40 6.25
CA ALA A 99 -11.76 4.68 6.34
C ALA A 99 -10.77 4.90 5.20
N ARG A 100 -10.08 3.86 4.72
CA ARG A 100 -9.17 3.96 3.57
C ARG A 100 -9.94 4.26 2.29
N PRO A 101 -9.35 5.06 1.38
CA PRO A 101 -10.00 5.38 0.12
C PRO A 101 -10.16 4.12 -0.74
N THR A 102 -11.24 4.10 -1.51
CA THR A 102 -11.42 3.15 -2.61
C THR A 102 -10.88 3.81 -3.88
N ILE A 103 -10.08 3.07 -4.66
CA ILE A 103 -9.52 3.58 -5.92
C ILE A 103 -10.65 4.07 -6.82
N GLY A 104 -10.48 5.27 -7.36
CA GLY A 104 -11.44 5.91 -8.25
C GLY A 104 -10.85 7.11 -8.98
N LEU A 105 -11.58 7.60 -9.97
CA LEU A 105 -11.14 8.70 -10.84
C LEU A 105 -10.94 10.01 -10.08
N ASP A 106 -11.68 10.23 -8.98
CA ASP A 106 -11.60 11.47 -8.23
C ASP A 106 -10.20 11.71 -7.63
N GLU A 107 -9.74 10.79 -6.78
CA GLU A 107 -8.41 10.88 -6.15
C GLU A 107 -7.27 10.71 -7.18
N TYR A 108 -7.42 9.83 -8.16
CA TYR A 108 -6.32 9.46 -9.06
C TYR A 108 -6.19 10.36 -10.30
N LEU A 109 -7.25 11.07 -10.70
CA LEU A 109 -7.27 11.87 -11.93
C LEU A 109 -7.77 13.29 -11.73
N TYR A 110 -8.97 13.48 -11.17
CA TYR A 110 -9.61 14.79 -11.12
C TYR A 110 -8.92 15.74 -10.13
N GLN A 111 -8.65 15.28 -8.90
CA GLN A 111 -7.94 16.08 -7.90
C GLN A 111 -6.50 16.41 -8.34
N PRO A 112 -5.66 15.46 -8.81
CA PRO A 112 -4.32 15.77 -9.28
C PRO A 112 -4.32 16.77 -10.44
N ARG A 113 -5.27 16.64 -11.37
CA ARG A 113 -5.44 17.61 -12.45
C ARG A 113 -5.69 19.01 -11.91
N HIS A 114 -6.62 19.15 -10.97
CA HIS A 114 -6.96 20.44 -10.36
C HIS A 114 -5.76 21.05 -9.63
N ILE A 115 -5.07 20.24 -8.82
CA ILE A 115 -3.84 20.64 -8.12
C ILE A 115 -2.78 21.15 -9.11
N LEU A 116 -2.56 20.44 -10.23
CA LEU A 116 -1.58 20.85 -11.24
C LEU A 116 -1.96 22.15 -11.95
N ALA A 117 -3.26 22.40 -12.13
CA ALA A 117 -3.74 23.65 -12.73
C ALA A 117 -3.44 24.85 -11.82
N GLU A 118 -3.65 24.71 -10.51
CA GLU A 118 -3.43 25.77 -9.53
C GLU A 118 -1.98 25.89 -9.07
N SER A 119 -1.19 24.81 -9.20
CA SER A 119 0.17 24.76 -8.71
C SER A 119 1.09 25.76 -9.42
N ALA A 120 1.78 26.58 -8.63
CA ALA A 120 2.85 27.45 -9.11
C ALA A 120 4.12 26.67 -9.50
N LEU A 121 4.22 25.38 -9.14
CA LEU A 121 5.37 24.53 -9.46
C LEU A 121 5.40 24.13 -10.94
N VAL A 122 4.27 24.21 -11.64
CA VAL A 122 4.20 23.92 -13.08
C VAL A 122 4.49 25.21 -13.86
N PRO A 123 5.57 25.26 -14.66
CA PRO A 123 5.92 26.47 -15.40
C PRO A 123 4.81 26.91 -16.35
N ALA A 124 4.49 28.21 -16.34
CA ALA A 124 3.38 28.77 -17.11
C ALA A 124 3.43 28.42 -18.61
N LYS A 125 4.64 28.36 -19.19
CA LYS A 125 4.86 28.04 -20.61
C LYS A 125 4.36 26.64 -21.02
N VAL A 126 4.37 25.67 -20.09
CA VAL A 126 3.98 24.27 -20.38
C VAL A 126 2.64 23.88 -19.76
N LYS A 127 2.11 24.71 -18.86
CA LYS A 127 0.88 24.39 -18.10
C LYS A 127 -0.30 24.10 -19.02
N ALA A 128 -0.56 24.96 -20.01
CA ALA A 128 -1.68 24.78 -20.93
C ALA A 128 -1.60 23.47 -21.72
N SER A 129 -0.42 23.15 -22.28
CA SER A 129 -0.21 21.89 -23.02
C SER A 129 -0.33 20.67 -22.10
N LEU A 130 0.25 20.73 -20.89
CA LEU A 130 0.17 19.66 -19.91
C LEU A 130 -1.29 19.36 -19.52
N LEU A 131 -2.06 20.40 -19.17
CA LEU A 131 -3.47 20.25 -18.77
C LEU A 131 -4.32 19.71 -19.91
N SER A 132 -4.06 20.13 -21.15
CA SER A 132 -4.75 19.59 -22.32
C SER A 132 -4.42 18.11 -22.54
N SER A 133 -3.17 17.68 -22.35
CA SER A 133 -2.81 16.26 -22.44
C SER A 133 -3.44 15.43 -21.32
N LEU A 134 -3.50 15.98 -20.11
CA LEU A 134 -4.22 15.34 -18.99
C LEU A 134 -5.71 15.20 -19.28
N ASP A 135 -6.36 16.22 -19.86
CA ASP A 135 -7.79 16.14 -20.20
C ASP A 135 -8.07 15.05 -21.23
N VAL A 136 -7.18 14.86 -22.20
CA VAL A 136 -7.28 13.76 -23.18
C VAL A 136 -7.11 12.40 -22.50
N LEU A 137 -6.11 12.26 -21.62
CA LEU A 137 -5.88 11.03 -20.86
C LEU A 137 -7.09 10.69 -19.97
N ILE A 138 -7.61 11.66 -19.23
CA ILE A 138 -8.74 11.48 -18.32
C ILE A 138 -9.96 10.99 -19.11
N LYS A 139 -10.30 11.65 -20.22
CA LYS A 139 -11.40 11.23 -21.10
C LYS A 139 -11.21 9.82 -21.64
N ALA A 140 -9.98 9.43 -21.98
CA ALA A 140 -9.69 8.08 -22.44
C ALA A 140 -9.90 7.06 -21.31
N VAL A 141 -9.45 7.35 -20.08
CA VAL A 141 -9.66 6.46 -18.92
C VAL A 141 -11.14 6.35 -18.57
N GLU A 142 -11.89 7.46 -18.58
CA GLU A 142 -13.34 7.49 -18.31
C GLU A 142 -14.14 6.53 -19.20
N GLN A 143 -13.73 6.37 -20.47
CA GLN A 143 -14.42 5.47 -21.41
C GLN A 143 -14.35 3.99 -21.00
N TYR A 144 -13.31 3.61 -20.26
CA TYR A 144 -13.07 2.22 -19.84
C TYR A 144 -13.25 2.01 -18.34
N TRP A 145 -13.41 3.10 -17.56
CA TRP A 145 -13.67 2.99 -16.13
C TRP A 145 -15.12 2.60 -15.89
N HIS A 146 -15.30 1.57 -15.07
CA HIS A 146 -16.60 1.09 -14.66
C HIS A 146 -16.58 0.81 -13.16
N THR A 147 -17.75 0.63 -12.55
CA THR A 147 -17.92 0.41 -11.10
C THR A 147 -18.77 -0.83 -10.79
N ASP A 148 -19.07 -1.65 -11.79
CA ASP A 148 -19.70 -2.97 -11.67
C ASP A 148 -18.69 -4.03 -11.19
N TRP A 149 -18.04 -3.75 -10.07
CA TRP A 149 -17.18 -4.69 -9.35
C TRP A 149 -17.35 -4.50 -7.85
N THR A 150 -17.08 -5.55 -7.09
CA THR A 150 -17.07 -5.47 -5.62
C THR A 150 -15.69 -5.03 -5.15
N PRO A 151 -15.56 -3.89 -4.43
CA PRO A 151 -14.29 -3.48 -3.87
C PRO A 151 -13.72 -4.55 -2.94
N SER A 152 -12.40 -4.68 -2.93
CA SER A 152 -11.68 -5.54 -2.00
C SER A 152 -10.46 -4.80 -1.48
N ARG A 153 -9.98 -5.19 -0.29
CA ARG A 153 -8.74 -4.66 0.25
C ARG A 153 -7.57 -5.16 -0.59
N LEU A 154 -6.73 -4.23 -1.05
CA LEU A 154 -5.58 -4.49 -1.91
C LEU A 154 -4.28 -4.14 -1.20
N HIS A 155 -3.16 -4.66 -1.70
CA HIS A 155 -1.84 -4.12 -1.34
C HIS A 155 -1.74 -2.62 -1.72
N GLY A 156 -2.33 -2.23 -2.86
CA GLY A 156 -2.41 -0.84 -3.32
C GLY A 156 -1.17 -0.34 -4.05
N ASP A 157 -0.01 -0.97 -3.85
CA ASP A 157 1.25 -0.61 -4.51
C ASP A 157 2.09 -1.85 -4.83
N CYS A 158 1.56 -2.77 -5.65
CA CYS A 158 2.17 -4.10 -5.84
C CYS A 158 3.22 -4.11 -6.96
N HIS A 159 4.49 -3.91 -6.62
CA HIS A 159 5.63 -3.90 -7.57
C HIS A 159 6.84 -4.68 -7.03
N PRO A 160 7.81 -5.08 -7.87
CA PRO A 160 8.88 -6.01 -7.48
C PRO A 160 9.66 -5.67 -6.21
N GLU A 161 9.98 -4.40 -5.96
CA GLU A 161 10.82 -4.05 -4.80
C GLU A 161 10.12 -4.13 -3.43
N ILE A 162 8.80 -4.35 -3.37
CA ILE A 162 8.11 -4.65 -2.10
C ILE A 162 8.24 -6.12 -1.71
N PHE A 163 8.58 -7.00 -2.67
CA PHE A 163 8.69 -8.43 -2.45
C PHE A 163 10.12 -8.78 -2.04
N CYS A 164 10.25 -9.37 -0.86
CA CYS A 164 11.48 -10.03 -0.46
C CYS A 164 11.35 -11.52 -0.78
N GLY A 165 12.28 -12.05 -1.57
CA GLY A 165 12.48 -13.48 -1.71
C GLY A 165 12.91 -14.05 -0.37
N VAL A 166 11.99 -14.73 0.31
CA VAL A 166 12.33 -15.59 1.43
C VAL A 166 12.78 -16.90 0.81
N THR A 167 14.08 -17.20 0.85
CA THR A 167 14.52 -18.58 0.68
C THR A 167 13.81 -19.38 1.75
N ALA A 168 12.84 -20.19 1.33
CA ALA A 168 12.15 -21.17 2.15
C ALA A 168 13.15 -21.85 3.08
N GLN A 169 13.15 -21.49 4.36
CA GLN A 169 13.55 -22.43 5.41
C GLN A 169 12.36 -23.36 5.64
N TYR A 170 12.02 -24.15 4.63
CA TYR A 170 11.26 -25.37 4.81
C TYR A 170 12.28 -26.50 4.79
N SER A 171 12.76 -26.85 5.99
CA SER A 171 13.50 -28.07 6.31
C SER A 171 12.63 -28.93 7.21
#